data_AF-A0A2P5CK01-F1
#
_entry.id   AF-A0A2P5CK01-F1
#
_cell.length_a   1.000
_cell.length_b   1.000
_cell.length_c   1.000
_cell.angle_alpha   90.00
_cell.angle_beta   90.00
_cell.angle_gamma   90.00
#
_symmetry.space_group_name_H-M   'P 1'
#
loop_
_entity.id
_entity.type
_entity.pdbx_description
1 polymer ?
#
loop_
_entity_poly.entity_id
_entity_poly.type
_entity_poly.pdbx_seq_one_letter_code
_entity_poly.pdbx_strand_id
1 'polypeptide(L)'
;MGDFNGFLWKHEKKGGHLTGSSSKSMRANLDNLGLIPIEHQGGQFTWSNRRGPGKHIKVTLDRGVANDQWRCLFPRATLRVFPAIGSDHSPIMLNTMGDMSFLKQPFKFEAIWARDLRSHLVVKSAWANFD
;
A
#
# COMPACT_ATOMS: atom_id res chain seq x y z
N MET A 1 -8.53 7.35 -1.32
CA MET A 1 -8.82 5.92 -1.60
C MET A 1 -9.73 5.85 -2.79
N GLY A 2 -9.69 4.80 -3.59
CA GLY A 2 -10.54 4.63 -4.77
C GLY A 2 -9.80 3.91 -5.90
N ASP A 3 -10.33 4.01 -7.12
CA ASP A 3 -9.75 3.43 -8.32
C ASP A 3 -8.63 4.31 -8.91
N PHE A 4 -7.41 3.77 -8.94
CA PHE A 4 -6.24 4.45 -9.50
C PHE A 4 -5.97 4.10 -10.97
N ASN A 5 -6.73 3.16 -11.54
CA ASN A 5 -6.56 2.64 -12.89
C ASN A 5 -5.13 2.19 -13.23
N GLY A 6 -4.35 1.78 -12.21
CA GLY A 6 -2.97 1.35 -12.38
C GLY A 6 -2.48 0.47 -11.25
N PHE A 7 -1.47 -0.35 -11.58
CA PHE A 7 -0.82 -1.23 -10.61
C PHE A 7 0.60 -0.78 -10.26
N LEU A 8 0.97 -0.94 -8.98
CA LEU A 8 2.26 -0.55 -8.43
C LEU A 8 3.30 -1.65 -8.60
N TRP A 9 2.94 -2.93 -8.54
CA TRP A 9 3.92 -4.02 -8.68
C TRP A 9 3.44 -5.14 -9.59
N LYS A 10 4.36 -5.88 -10.20
CA LYS A 10 4.03 -6.98 -11.12
C LYS A 10 3.08 -8.02 -10.50
N HIS A 11 3.22 -8.29 -9.21
CA HIS A 11 2.39 -9.28 -8.51
C HIS A 11 0.91 -8.85 -8.35
N GLU A 12 0.62 -7.57 -8.56
CA GLU A 12 -0.74 -7.03 -8.51
C GLU A 12 -1.51 -7.24 -9.82
N LYS A 13 -0.90 -7.89 -10.80
CA LYS A 13 -1.54 -8.27 -12.06
C LYS A 13 -1.33 -9.76 -12.34
N LYS A 14 -2.43 -10.45 -12.67
CA LYS A 14 -2.42 -11.84 -13.12
C LYS A 14 -3.10 -11.96 -14.48
N GLY A 15 -2.42 -12.61 -15.43
CA GLY A 15 -2.88 -12.77 -16.81
C GLY A 15 -2.61 -11.54 -17.70
N GLY A 16 -2.77 -11.75 -19.02
CA GLY A 16 -2.49 -10.72 -20.03
C GLY A 16 -1.02 -10.31 -20.12
N HIS A 17 -0.73 -9.28 -20.93
CA HIS A 17 0.64 -8.78 -21.09
C HIS A 17 1.05 -7.86 -19.92
N LEU A 18 2.24 -8.05 -19.38
CA LEU A 18 2.81 -7.22 -18.33
C LEU A 18 3.45 -5.97 -18.94
N THR A 19 2.66 -4.94 -19.22
CA THR A 19 3.20 -3.63 -19.60
C THR A 19 3.76 -2.95 -18.35
N GLY A 20 5.10 -2.83 -18.26
CA GLY A 20 5.78 -2.30 -17.07
C GLY A 20 5.75 -0.76 -16.91
N SER A 21 5.27 -0.02 -17.92
CA SER A 21 5.44 1.45 -17.98
C SER A 21 4.58 2.22 -16.97
N SER A 22 3.28 1.90 -16.87
CA SER A 22 2.31 2.60 -15.99
C SER A 22 2.65 2.49 -14.49
N SER A 23 3.32 1.41 -14.08
CA SER A 23 3.67 1.18 -12.66
C SER A 23 4.79 2.09 -12.14
N LYS A 24 5.70 2.56 -13.01
CA LYS A 24 6.87 3.36 -12.59
C LYS A 24 6.47 4.79 -12.26
N SER A 25 5.69 5.44 -13.12
CA SER A 25 5.23 6.81 -12.91
C SER A 25 4.35 6.92 -11.67
N MET A 26 3.47 5.94 -11.44
CA MET A 26 2.61 5.94 -10.26
C MET A 26 3.41 5.84 -8.96
N ARG A 27 4.40 4.94 -8.88
CA ARG A 27 5.29 4.86 -7.70
C ARG A 27 6.03 6.17 -7.46
N ALA A 28 6.63 6.74 -8.50
CA ALA A 28 7.33 8.02 -8.39
C ALA A 28 6.40 9.16 -7.93
N ASN A 29 5.15 9.20 -8.39
CA ASN A 29 4.17 10.18 -7.95
C ASN A 29 3.80 10.00 -6.47
N LEU A 30 3.61 8.76 -6.00
CA LEU A 30 3.35 8.50 -4.59
C LEU A 30 4.55 8.91 -3.72
N ASP A 31 5.76 8.57 -4.15
CA ASP A 31 7.00 8.93 -3.45
C ASP A 31 7.16 10.46 -3.36
N ASN A 32 6.94 11.18 -4.47
CA ASN A 32 7.01 12.65 -4.52
C ASN A 32 5.97 13.33 -3.62
N LEU A 33 4.83 12.68 -3.38
CA LEU A 33 3.77 13.20 -2.52
C LEU A 33 3.89 12.73 -1.06
N GLY A 34 4.91 11.92 -0.72
CA GLY A 34 5.05 11.33 0.61
C GLY A 34 3.88 10.41 0.96
N LEU A 35 3.34 9.71 -0.02
CA LEU A 35 2.18 8.83 0.13
C LEU A 35 2.59 7.36 0.11
N ILE A 36 2.16 6.64 1.13
CA ILE A 36 2.44 5.23 1.34
C ILE A 36 1.16 4.42 1.08
N PRO A 37 1.19 3.41 0.20
CA PRO A 37 0.06 2.49 0.03
C PRO A 37 -0.35 1.81 1.34
N ILE A 38 -1.65 1.71 1.61
CA ILE A 38 -2.19 0.92 2.71
C ILE A 38 -2.21 -0.55 2.29
N GLU A 39 -1.67 -1.43 3.15
CA GLU A 39 -1.57 -2.86 2.85
C GLU A 39 -2.95 -3.52 2.74
N HIS A 40 -3.09 -4.40 1.75
CA HIS A 40 -4.28 -5.23 1.59
C HIS A 40 -4.15 -6.50 2.43
N GLN A 41 -5.15 -6.78 3.26
CA GLN A 41 -5.29 -8.05 3.97
C GLN A 41 -6.27 -8.98 3.22
N GLY A 42 -5.83 -10.21 2.98
CA GLY A 42 -6.61 -11.24 2.29
C GLY A 42 -6.54 -11.12 0.77
N GLY A 43 -7.66 -10.76 0.14
CA GLY A 43 -7.80 -10.74 -1.33
C GLY A 43 -6.79 -9.81 -2.01
N GLN A 44 -6.11 -10.32 -3.05
CA GLN A 44 -5.04 -9.59 -3.73
C GLN A 44 -5.53 -8.63 -4.82
N PHE A 45 -6.65 -8.95 -5.50
CA PHE A 45 -7.09 -8.24 -6.71
C PHE A 45 -8.43 -7.54 -6.50
N THR A 46 -8.52 -6.30 -6.95
CA THR A 46 -9.72 -5.46 -6.83
C THR A 46 -10.50 -5.35 -8.13
N TRP A 47 -9.97 -5.85 -9.24
CA TRP A 47 -10.65 -5.88 -10.53
C TRP A 47 -10.45 -7.21 -11.26
N SER A 48 -11.45 -7.62 -12.03
CA SER A 48 -11.33 -8.73 -12.97
C SER A 48 -12.16 -8.54 -14.23
N ASN A 49 -11.59 -8.87 -15.39
CA ASN A 49 -12.34 -8.85 -16.65
C ASN A 49 -13.42 -9.95 -16.78
N ARG A 50 -13.53 -10.86 -15.80
CA ARG A 50 -14.52 -11.95 -15.72
C ARG A 50 -14.59 -12.86 -16.96
N ARG A 51 -13.53 -12.90 -17.77
CA ARG A 51 -13.46 -13.77 -18.96
C ARG A 51 -13.08 -15.19 -18.57
N GLY A 52 -13.42 -16.14 -19.43
CA GLY A 52 -13.10 -17.56 -19.27
C GLY A 52 -11.58 -17.87 -19.28
N PRO A 53 -11.24 -19.15 -19.10
CA PRO A 53 -9.86 -19.63 -19.05
C PRO A 53 -9.00 -19.15 -20.23
N GLY A 54 -7.73 -18.84 -19.98
CA GLY A 54 -6.79 -18.31 -20.98
C GLY A 54 -6.97 -16.83 -21.32
N LYS A 55 -8.13 -16.23 -21.02
CA LYS A 55 -8.41 -14.79 -21.19
C LYS A 55 -8.69 -14.08 -19.88
N HIS A 56 -8.71 -14.80 -18.75
CA HIS A 56 -8.99 -14.24 -17.42
C HIS A 56 -7.84 -13.36 -16.95
N ILE A 57 -8.16 -12.11 -16.61
CA ILE A 57 -7.21 -11.13 -16.07
C ILE A 57 -7.75 -10.63 -14.73
N LYS A 58 -6.85 -10.48 -13.77
CA LYS A 58 -7.11 -9.84 -12.46
C LYS A 58 -6.05 -8.78 -12.19
N VAL A 59 -6.47 -7.64 -11.65
CA VAL A 59 -5.57 -6.51 -11.35
C VAL A 59 -5.99 -5.87 -10.04
N THR A 60 -5.04 -5.35 -9.26
CA THR A 60 -5.32 -4.39 -8.19
C THR A 60 -5.39 -3.00 -8.80
N LEU A 61 -6.56 -2.37 -8.83
CA LEU A 61 -6.78 -1.01 -9.33
C LEU A 61 -7.23 -0.08 -8.20
N ASP A 62 -8.15 -0.55 -7.35
CA ASP A 62 -8.58 0.15 -6.14
C ASP A 62 -7.56 0.09 -5.00
N ARG A 63 -7.26 1.25 -4.40
CA ARG A 63 -6.21 1.43 -3.38
C ARG A 63 -6.58 2.50 -2.35
N GLY A 64 -6.02 2.37 -1.16
CA GLY A 64 -5.87 3.47 -0.20
C GLY A 64 -4.40 3.84 -0.07
N VAL A 65 -4.14 5.13 0.08
CA VAL A 65 -2.81 5.70 0.31
C VAL A 65 -2.91 6.65 1.49
N ALA A 66 -1.84 6.76 2.26
CA ALA A 66 -1.79 7.59 3.46
C ALA A 66 -0.45 8.32 3.53
N ASN A 67 -0.44 9.53 4.08
CA ASN A 67 0.81 10.20 4.46
C ASN A 67 1.27 9.70 5.84
N ASP A 68 2.48 10.13 6.23
CA ASP A 68 3.08 9.73 7.50
C ASP A 68 2.25 10.15 8.72
N GLN A 69 1.69 11.35 8.70
CA GLN A 69 0.85 11.85 9.79
C GLN A 69 -0.38 10.96 10.02
N TRP A 70 -1.07 10.57 8.96
CA TRP A 70 -2.21 9.66 9.05
C TRP A 70 -1.78 8.27 9.49
N ARG A 71 -0.61 7.80 9.03
CA ARG A 71 -0.06 6.50 9.45
C ARG A 71 0.30 6.48 10.94
N CYS A 72 0.77 7.59 11.50
CA CYS A 72 0.99 7.72 12.94
C CYS A 72 -0.31 7.61 13.75
N LEU A 73 -1.42 8.15 13.25
CA LEU A 73 -2.73 8.04 13.90
C LEU A 73 -3.33 6.63 13.77
N PHE A 74 -3.11 5.97 12.64
CA PHE A 74 -3.66 4.64 12.36
C PHE A 74 -2.57 3.65 11.94
N PRO A 75 -1.65 3.29 12.87
CA PRO A 75 -0.47 2.47 12.55
C PRO A 75 -0.83 1.06 12.08
N ARG A 76 -2.03 0.59 12.45
CA ARG A 76 -2.53 -0.74 12.13
C ARG A 76 -3.54 -0.75 10.98
N ALA A 77 -3.71 0.38 10.28
CA ALA A 77 -4.70 0.48 9.22
C ALA A 77 -4.42 -0.49 8.07
N THR A 78 -5.43 -1.27 7.71
CA THR A 78 -5.39 -2.24 6.60
C THR A 78 -6.59 -2.06 5.68
N LEU A 79 -6.46 -2.54 4.44
CA LEU A 79 -7.57 -2.62 3.49
C LEU A 79 -7.99 -4.06 3.32
N ARG A 80 -9.29 -4.33 3.43
CA ARG A 80 -9.86 -5.65 3.12
C ARG A 80 -10.58 -5.61 1.78
N VAL A 81 -10.25 -6.57 0.91
CA VAL A 81 -10.93 -6.75 -0.37
C VAL A 81 -12.05 -7.79 -0.21
N PHE A 82 -13.26 -7.44 -0.65
CA PHE A 82 -14.43 -8.31 -0.60
C PHE A 82 -14.78 -8.87 -1.99
N PRO A 83 -15.42 -10.04 -2.09
CA PRO A 83 -15.86 -10.58 -3.37
C PRO A 83 -16.80 -9.63 -4.10
N ALA A 84 -16.55 -9.40 -5.39
CA ALA A 84 -17.45 -8.64 -6.23
C ALA A 84 -18.73 -9.44 -6.56
N ILE A 85 -19.89 -8.82 -6.37
CA ILE A 85 -21.19 -9.33 -6.85
C ILE A 85 -21.70 -8.31 -7.88
N GLY A 86 -21.94 -8.75 -9.11
CA GLY A 86 -22.46 -7.86 -10.17
C GLY A 86 -21.44 -6.90 -10.81
N SER A 87 -20.38 -6.46 -10.12
CA SER A 87 -19.35 -5.53 -10.67
C SER A 87 -18.01 -6.19 -11.05
N ASP A 88 -17.35 -5.75 -12.11
CA ASP A 88 -15.97 -6.15 -12.40
C ASP A 88 -14.96 -5.66 -11.33
N HIS A 89 -15.35 -4.71 -10.48
CA HIS A 89 -14.64 -4.29 -9.28
C HIS A 89 -15.12 -4.98 -8.00
N SER A 90 -14.15 -5.34 -7.17
CA SER A 90 -14.32 -5.82 -5.80
C SER A 90 -14.28 -4.65 -4.83
N PRO A 91 -15.26 -4.50 -3.93
CA PRO A 91 -15.24 -3.41 -2.95
C PRO A 91 -14.07 -3.55 -1.97
N ILE A 92 -13.51 -2.40 -1.59
CA ILE A 92 -12.46 -2.29 -0.57
C ILE A 92 -13.01 -1.64 0.69
N MET A 93 -12.58 -2.11 1.85
CA MET A 93 -12.95 -1.56 3.16
C MET A 93 -11.69 -1.19 3.94
N LEU A 94 -11.65 0.03 4.46
CA LEU A 94 -10.60 0.48 5.36
C LEU A 94 -10.92 0.06 6.79
N ASN A 95 -10.02 -0.71 7.42
CA ASN A 95 -10.04 -0.98 8.84
C ASN A 95 -8.92 -0.19 9.52
N THR A 96 -9.26 0.91 10.19
CA THR A 96 -8.29 1.79 10.89
C THR A 96 -7.73 1.17 12.17
N MET A 97 -8.46 0.24 12.78
CA MET A 97 -8.06 -0.45 14.01
C MET A 97 -7.13 -1.63 13.72
N GLY A 98 -7.10 -2.11 12.47
CA GLY A 98 -6.43 -3.34 12.07
C GLY A 98 -7.02 -4.59 12.74
N ASP A 99 -6.37 -5.73 12.56
CA ASP A 99 -6.80 -6.98 13.19
C ASP A 99 -6.18 -7.11 14.59
N MET A 100 -7.00 -7.11 15.64
CA MET A 100 -6.53 -7.08 17.06
C MET A 100 -5.73 -8.33 17.46
N SER A 101 -5.75 -9.36 16.61
CA SER A 101 -5.02 -10.61 16.76
C SER A 101 -3.49 -10.49 16.56
N PHE A 102 -2.99 -9.43 15.93
CA PHE A 102 -1.55 -9.23 15.77
C PHE A 102 -0.91 -8.75 17.08
N LEU A 103 -0.12 -9.64 17.69
CA LEU A 103 0.83 -9.38 18.76
C LEU A 103 1.63 -8.09 18.50
N LYS A 104 2.02 -7.38 19.57
CA LYS A 104 2.87 -6.17 19.53
C LYS A 104 3.93 -6.30 18.43
N GLN A 105 3.81 -5.54 17.34
CA GLN A 105 4.90 -5.48 16.37
C GLN A 105 6.13 -4.92 17.10
N PRO A 106 7.27 -5.62 17.09
CA PRO A 106 8.49 -5.08 17.65
C PRO A 106 8.90 -3.86 16.83
N PHE A 107 9.39 -2.83 17.51
CA PHE A 107 10.08 -1.72 16.86
C PHE A 107 11.23 -2.30 16.02
N LYS A 108 11.30 -1.91 14.75
CA LYS A 108 12.38 -2.28 13.83
C LYS A 108 13.12 -1.02 13.43
N PHE A 109 14.44 -1.09 13.52
CA PHE A 109 15.37 -0.03 13.12
C PHE A 109 16.35 -0.62 12.13
N GLU A 110 16.53 0.05 10.99
CA GLU A 110 17.54 -0.36 10.01
C GLU A 110 18.92 0.08 10.52
N ALA A 111 19.74 -0.88 10.95
CA ALA A 111 21.05 -0.61 11.55
C ALA A 111 21.99 0.23 10.67
N ILE A 112 21.76 0.23 9.35
CA ILE A 112 22.51 1.05 8.41
C ILE A 112 22.33 2.55 8.65
N TRP A 113 21.18 2.98 9.19
CA TRP A 113 20.92 4.38 9.51
C TRP A 113 21.89 4.90 10.59
N ALA A 114 22.29 4.07 11.56
CA ALA A 114 23.27 4.44 12.57
C ALA A 114 24.70 4.58 12.01
N ARG A 115 24.97 4.08 10.80
CA ARG A 115 26.29 4.22 10.14
C ARG A 115 26.46 5.55 9.42
N ASP A 116 25.36 6.22 9.06
CA ASP A 116 25.43 7.55 8.47
C ASP A 116 25.76 8.56 9.56
N LEU A 117 26.92 9.21 9.46
CA LEU A 117 27.33 10.27 10.38
C LEU A 117 26.32 11.42 10.43
N ARG A 118 25.37 11.57 9.52
CA ARG A 118 24.33 12.62 9.59
C ARG A 118 23.13 12.20 10.43
N SER A 119 22.97 10.91 10.72
CA SER A 119 21.83 10.39 11.50
C SER A 119 21.74 11.04 12.88
N HIS A 120 22.88 11.30 13.54
CA HIS A 120 22.90 11.99 14.84
C HIS A 120 22.33 13.41 14.76
N LEU A 121 22.49 14.12 13.64
CA LEU A 121 21.93 15.46 13.45
C LEU A 121 20.41 15.41 13.36
N VAL A 122 19.88 14.40 12.65
CA VAL A 122 18.44 14.18 12.52
C VAL A 122 17.82 13.87 13.87
N VAL A 123 18.42 12.95 14.64
CA VAL A 123 17.95 12.60 15.98
C VAL A 123 18.03 13.80 16.93
N LYS A 124 19.15 14.52 16.93
CA LYS A 124 19.35 15.73 17.76
C LYS A 124 18.32 16.81 17.45
N SER A 125 18.06 17.07 16.16
CA SER A 125 17.04 18.03 15.72
C SER A 125 15.63 17.60 16.12
N ALA A 126 15.29 16.33 15.92
CA ALA A 126 13.98 15.80 16.28
C ALA A 126 13.72 15.93 17.79
N TRP A 127 14.72 15.62 18.64
CA TRP A 127 14.60 15.73 20.09
C TRP A 127 14.60 17.16 20.61
N ALA A 128 15.24 18.11 19.91
CA ALA A 128 15.20 19.52 20.28
C ALA A 128 13.83 20.19 20.01
N ASN A 129 12.96 19.56 19.22
CA ASN A 129 11.61 20.05 18.91
C ASN A 129 10.52 19.37 19.75
N PHE A 130 10.89 18.62 20.81
CA PHE A 130 9.97 18.16 21.83
C PHE A 130 9.94 19.16 23.00
N ASP A 131 9.36 20.33 22.76
CA ASP A 131 8.88 21.28 23.78
C ASP A 131 7.51 21.81 23.35
#